data_AF-A0A8S3YB57-F1
#
_entry.id   AF-A0A8S3YB57-F1
#
_cell.length_a   1.000
_cell.length_b   1.000
_cell.length_c   1.000
_cell.angle_alpha   90.00
_cell.angle_beta   90.00
_cell.angle_gamma   90.00
#
_symmetry.space_group_name_H-M   'P 1'
#
loop_
_entity.id
_entity.type
_entity.pdbx_description
1 polymer ?
#
loop_
_entity_poly.entity_id
_entity_poly.type
_entity_poly.pdbx_seq_one_letter_code
_entity_poly.pdbx_strand_id
1 'polypeptide(L)'
;MFGQQPILVLSQNTKRDSGRKVQLENINAGKTIADVIRTCLGPQAMLKMLMDPMGGIVMTNDGNAILREITVQHPAAKTMIEIARTQDEEVGDGTTSVIVLTGEMLAVAQPFLAQNIHPTVIIREYRQALEDAIKLLQDKISVPIDLNDRDKLKEVIRSCIGTKYIGRWADLAVDIALDAVSTVTIVDNGRVEVDIKNYAKVEKIPGGTIEESRVLNGVMFNKDVTHPKMRRYIENPRIVLLDCSLEYNKGESQTNVEVFGEQDFTKLLQLEEEFVQRQCEDIIALKPDVVVTEKGVSDLAQHYLVKAGITAIRRLRKTDNNRLARACGATIVNRTEELKESDVGTAAGKFEVKKIGDEYFTFVTECKNPKACTILLRGASKDVLNEIERNLQDALHVAKNLVLNPRLVAGGGAVEMAVSAALTANSSHNTPYRAVAQALEIIPRTLAQNCGANTIRTLTALRARHAAGASSAGIDGETGEIVDMAVRAIWEPLAVKMQVCAAGYYIDGETGEIVDMALCAIWEPLAVKMQVRAAGYYIDGYTGEIVDMAVRAIWEPLALKMQVRAAGYYIDGETGEIVDMAVRAIWEPLALKMQVRAAGYYIDGETGEIVDMA
;
A
#
# COMPACT_ATOMS: atom_id res chain seq x y z
N MET A 1 -16.69 47.11 5.46
CA MET A 1 -15.41 46.92 4.75
C MET A 1 -15.19 45.43 4.59
N PHE A 2 -15.18 44.94 3.36
CA PHE A 2 -14.89 43.55 3.03
C PHE A 2 -13.42 43.24 3.37
N GLY A 3 -13.18 42.13 4.09
CA GLY A 3 -11.82 41.66 4.38
C GLY A 3 -11.07 41.37 3.09
N GLN A 4 -9.90 41.97 2.92
CA GLN A 4 -9.01 41.69 1.80
C GLN A 4 -8.63 40.21 1.83
N GLN A 5 -9.02 39.47 0.79
CA GLN A 5 -8.44 38.16 0.52
C GLN A 5 -6.94 38.32 0.24
N PRO A 6 -6.08 37.41 0.72
CA PRO A 6 -4.64 37.49 0.50
C PRO A 6 -4.34 37.50 -1.00
N ILE A 7 -3.58 38.50 -1.44
CA ILE A 7 -3.14 38.65 -2.83
C ILE A 7 -2.05 37.61 -3.08
N LEU A 8 -2.37 36.59 -3.87
CA LEU A 8 -1.41 35.58 -4.32
C LEU A 8 -0.51 36.19 -5.42
N VAL A 9 0.74 36.50 -5.10
CA VAL A 9 1.71 37.01 -6.09
C VAL A 9 2.28 35.82 -6.87
N LEU A 10 1.70 35.54 -8.04
CA LEU A 10 2.23 34.57 -8.99
C LEU A 10 3.42 35.18 -9.74
N SER A 11 4.43 34.37 -10.07
CA SER A 11 5.56 34.81 -10.91
C SER A 11 5.05 35.29 -12.26
N GLN A 12 5.65 36.33 -12.84
CA GLN A 12 5.19 37.00 -14.08
C GLN A 12 5.11 36.04 -15.30
N ASN A 13 5.73 34.86 -15.24
CA ASN A 13 5.69 33.83 -16.28
C ASN A 13 4.58 32.78 -16.08
N THR A 14 3.75 32.90 -15.04
CA THR A 14 2.69 31.93 -14.74
C THR A 14 1.50 32.16 -15.66
N LYS A 15 1.26 31.23 -16.60
CA LYS A 15 0.03 31.21 -17.40
C LYS A 15 -1.06 30.47 -16.63
N ARG A 16 -2.25 31.06 -16.56
CA ARG A 16 -3.45 30.44 -15.99
C ARG A 16 -4.42 30.10 -17.12
N ASP A 17 -4.61 28.81 -17.35
CA ASP A 17 -5.71 28.32 -18.15
C ASP A 17 -6.93 28.12 -17.27
N SER A 18 -8.12 28.43 -17.78
CA SER A 18 -9.37 28.39 -17.00
C SER A 18 -10.57 27.93 -17.86
N GLY A 19 -11.67 27.62 -17.18
CA GLY A 19 -12.92 27.17 -17.79
C GLY A 19 -12.84 25.81 -18.48
N ARG A 20 -13.73 25.64 -19.46
CA ARG A 20 -13.99 24.37 -20.16
C ARG A 20 -12.81 23.83 -20.96
N LYS A 21 -11.89 24.70 -21.38
CA LYS A 21 -10.69 24.29 -22.13
C LYS A 21 -9.80 23.38 -21.28
N VAL A 22 -9.55 23.77 -20.04
CA VAL A 22 -8.81 22.94 -19.07
C VAL A 22 -9.53 21.63 -18.82
N GLN A 23 -10.86 21.66 -18.77
CA GLN A 23 -11.63 20.44 -18.52
C GLN A 23 -11.45 19.40 -19.64
N LEU A 24 -11.47 19.87 -20.88
CA LEU A 24 -11.23 19.03 -22.04
C LEU A 24 -9.78 18.53 -22.11
N GLU A 25 -8.81 19.38 -21.76
CA GLU A 25 -7.40 18.99 -21.68
C GLU A 25 -7.17 17.90 -20.62
N ASN A 26 -7.82 18.01 -19.45
CA ASN A 26 -7.76 17.00 -18.42
C ASN A 26 -8.36 15.65 -18.88
N ILE A 27 -9.54 15.68 -19.52
CA ILE A 27 -10.17 14.48 -20.08
C ILE A 27 -9.27 13.84 -21.13
N ASN A 28 -8.68 14.64 -22.02
CA ASN A 28 -7.76 14.15 -23.06
C ASN A 28 -6.50 13.54 -22.45
N ALA A 29 -5.94 14.14 -21.40
CA ALA A 29 -4.78 13.60 -20.70
C ALA A 29 -5.09 12.23 -20.07
N GLY A 30 -6.21 12.11 -19.35
CA GLY A 30 -6.65 10.83 -18.76
C GLY A 30 -6.92 9.77 -19.83
N LYS A 31 -7.59 10.15 -20.92
CA LYS A 31 -7.85 9.26 -22.06
C LYS A 31 -6.56 8.78 -22.73
N THR A 32 -5.57 9.67 -22.91
CA THR A 32 -4.29 9.31 -23.53
C THR A 32 -3.55 8.25 -22.70
N ILE A 33 -3.54 8.38 -21.36
CA ILE A 33 -2.95 7.37 -20.47
C ILE A 33 -3.70 6.04 -20.56
N ALA A 34 -5.04 6.07 -20.57
CA ALA A 34 -5.86 4.88 -20.74
C ALA A 34 -5.63 4.19 -22.09
N ASP A 35 -5.54 4.96 -23.18
CA ASP A 35 -5.27 4.46 -24.53
C ASP A 35 -3.90 3.78 -24.62
N VAL A 36 -2.88 4.31 -23.93
CA VAL A 36 -1.55 3.69 -23.86
C VAL A 36 -1.67 2.27 -23.32
N ILE A 37 -2.31 2.06 -22.17
CA ILE A 37 -2.36 0.75 -21.48
C ILE A 37 -3.50 -0.17 -21.92
N ARG A 38 -4.45 0.30 -22.74
CA ARG A 38 -5.59 -0.51 -23.20
C ARG A 38 -5.17 -1.82 -23.88
N THR A 39 -4.06 -1.81 -24.60
CA THR A 39 -3.52 -3.00 -25.29
C THR A 39 -2.89 -4.04 -24.35
N CYS A 40 -2.73 -3.72 -23.08
CA CYS A 40 -2.21 -4.62 -22.05
C CYS A 40 -3.34 -5.36 -21.28
N LEU A 41 -4.60 -5.17 -21.65
CA LEU A 41 -5.73 -5.80 -21.00
C LEU A 41 -6.11 -7.14 -21.67
N GLY A 42 -6.26 -8.20 -20.88
CA GLY A 42 -6.73 -9.52 -21.33
C GLY A 42 -5.61 -10.56 -21.56
N PRO A 43 -5.96 -11.80 -21.93
CA PRO A 43 -4.99 -12.89 -22.12
C PRO A 43 -4.04 -12.66 -23.31
N GLN A 44 -4.51 -11.99 -24.36
CA GLN A 44 -3.70 -11.61 -25.52
C GLN A 44 -3.10 -10.20 -25.35
N ALA A 45 -2.71 -9.86 -24.11
CA ALA A 45 -2.09 -8.58 -23.80
C ALA A 45 -0.72 -8.46 -24.47
N MET A 46 -0.48 -7.32 -25.12
CA MET A 46 0.83 -7.02 -25.72
C MET A 46 1.81 -6.54 -24.66
N LEU A 47 3.01 -7.11 -24.65
CA LEU A 47 4.13 -6.63 -23.84
C LEU A 47 4.58 -5.25 -24.33
N LYS A 48 4.94 -4.39 -23.39
CA LYS A 48 5.58 -3.11 -23.70
C LYS A 48 7.02 -3.11 -23.28
N MET A 49 7.84 -2.53 -24.15
CA MET A 49 9.24 -2.27 -23.89
C MET A 49 9.39 -0.82 -23.45
N LEU A 50 9.87 -0.62 -22.23
CA LEU A 50 10.15 0.68 -21.64
C LEU A 50 11.67 0.83 -21.56
N MET A 51 12.15 2.03 -21.87
CA MET A 51 13.56 2.37 -21.81
C MET A 51 13.75 3.45 -20.76
N ASP A 52 14.50 3.12 -19.73
CA ASP A 52 14.85 4.06 -18.68
C ASP A 52 15.86 5.08 -19.21
N PRO A 53 15.92 6.29 -18.64
CA PRO A 53 16.95 7.27 -18.99
C PRO A 53 18.38 6.77 -18.71
N MET A 54 18.53 5.76 -17.85
CA MET A 54 19.82 5.10 -17.55
C MET A 54 20.17 3.96 -18.53
N GLY A 55 19.32 3.68 -19.53
CA GLY A 55 19.52 2.61 -20.50
C GLY A 55 19.06 1.22 -20.03
N GLY A 56 18.39 1.12 -18.88
CA GLY A 56 17.68 -0.08 -18.46
C GLY A 56 16.50 -0.36 -19.39
N ILE A 57 16.27 -1.63 -19.72
CA ILE A 57 15.13 -2.05 -20.54
C ILE A 57 14.22 -2.88 -19.65
N VAL A 58 12.98 -2.43 -19.48
CA VAL A 58 11.93 -3.17 -18.77
C VAL A 58 10.91 -3.63 -19.78
N MET A 59 10.72 -4.95 -19.89
CA MET A 59 9.69 -5.55 -20.72
C MET A 59 8.61 -6.13 -19.82
N THR A 60 7.40 -5.60 -19.87
CA THR A 60 6.29 -6.08 -19.03
C THR A 60 4.93 -5.79 -19.65
N ASN A 61 3.93 -6.56 -19.27
CA ASN A 61 2.52 -6.36 -19.60
C ASN A 61 1.72 -5.82 -18.42
N ASP A 62 2.30 -5.77 -17.21
CA ASP A 62 1.61 -5.21 -16.05
C ASP A 62 1.43 -3.68 -16.21
N GLY A 63 0.18 -3.23 -16.10
CA GLY A 63 -0.19 -1.85 -16.25
C GLY A 63 0.41 -0.95 -15.19
N ASN A 64 0.49 -1.39 -13.94
CA ASN A 64 1.04 -0.59 -12.86
C ASN A 64 2.57 -0.43 -12.99
N ALA A 65 3.29 -1.51 -13.32
CA ALA A 65 4.70 -1.40 -13.67
C ALA A 65 4.95 -0.44 -14.85
N ILE A 66 4.12 -0.50 -15.90
CA ILE A 66 4.24 0.44 -17.03
C ILE A 66 4.02 1.89 -16.60
N LEU A 67 2.98 2.16 -15.81
CA LEU A 67 2.62 3.51 -15.40
C LEU A 67 3.64 4.13 -14.42
N ARG A 68 4.37 3.32 -13.66
CA ARG A 68 5.45 3.80 -12.76
C ARG A 68 6.65 4.35 -13.52
N GLU A 69 6.99 3.78 -14.67
CA GLU A 69 8.15 4.22 -15.46
C GLU A 69 7.82 5.39 -16.40
N ILE A 70 6.54 5.63 -16.70
CA ILE A 70 6.14 6.74 -17.57
C ILE A 70 6.21 8.06 -16.81
N THR A 71 7.08 8.97 -17.26
CA THR A 71 7.12 10.34 -16.76
C THR A 71 6.06 11.21 -17.45
N VAL A 72 5.09 11.73 -16.69
CA VAL A 72 4.03 12.60 -17.24
C VAL A 72 4.08 14.01 -16.64
N GLN A 73 3.89 15.02 -17.49
CA GLN A 73 3.88 16.43 -17.07
C GLN A 73 2.50 16.87 -16.55
N HIS A 74 1.43 16.44 -17.21
CA HIS A 74 0.07 16.89 -16.94
C HIS A 74 -0.47 16.34 -15.61
N PRO A 75 -1.05 17.18 -14.71
CA PRO A 75 -1.45 16.74 -13.37
C PRO A 75 -2.55 15.67 -13.36
N ALA A 76 -3.56 15.78 -14.22
CA ALA A 76 -4.62 14.76 -14.29
C ALA A 76 -4.09 13.35 -14.66
N ALA A 77 -3.01 13.30 -15.45
CA ALA A 77 -2.36 12.04 -15.79
C ALA A 77 -1.48 11.50 -14.64
N LYS A 78 -0.91 12.38 -13.80
CA LYS A 78 -0.24 11.94 -12.56
C LYS A 78 -1.23 11.31 -11.60
N THR A 79 -2.41 11.91 -11.44
CA THR A 79 -3.50 11.32 -10.64
C THR A 79 -3.91 9.94 -11.18
N MET A 80 -3.94 9.75 -12.50
CA MET A 80 -4.20 8.41 -13.09
C MET A 80 -3.16 7.39 -12.61
N ILE A 81 -1.88 7.75 -12.64
CA ILE A 81 -0.80 6.86 -12.18
C ILE A 81 -0.93 6.56 -10.69
N GLU A 82 -1.29 7.55 -9.88
CA GLU A 82 -1.52 7.37 -8.43
C GLU A 82 -2.69 6.41 -8.15
N ILE A 83 -3.79 6.49 -8.90
CA ILE A 83 -4.92 5.54 -8.77
C ILE A 83 -4.49 4.11 -9.12
N ALA A 84 -3.67 3.93 -10.17
CA ALA A 84 -3.16 2.61 -10.50
C ALA A 84 -2.30 2.03 -9.36
N ARG A 85 -1.53 2.89 -8.69
CA ARG A 85 -0.68 2.49 -7.57
C ARG A 85 -1.49 2.12 -6.33
N THR A 86 -2.54 2.87 -5.99
CA THR A 86 -3.39 2.52 -4.84
C THR A 86 -4.16 1.24 -5.10
N GLN A 87 -4.63 1.03 -6.33
CA GLN A 87 -5.27 -0.24 -6.74
C GLN A 87 -4.32 -1.44 -6.55
N ASP A 88 -3.07 -1.29 -6.97
CA ASP A 88 -2.03 -2.31 -6.85
C ASP A 88 -1.71 -2.64 -5.38
N GLU A 89 -1.61 -1.63 -4.52
CA GLU A 89 -1.31 -1.81 -3.10
C GLU A 89 -2.47 -2.48 -2.32
N GLU A 90 -3.72 -2.21 -2.69
CA GLU A 90 -4.90 -2.75 -2.00
C GLU A 90 -5.24 -4.19 -2.41
N VAL A 91 -5.47 -4.41 -3.72
CA VAL A 91 -5.99 -5.67 -4.25
C VAL A 91 -5.03 -6.40 -5.18
N GLY A 92 -3.94 -5.76 -5.62
CA GLY A 92 -2.89 -6.35 -6.46
C GLY A 92 -3.29 -6.77 -7.88
N ASP A 93 -4.54 -6.56 -8.29
CA ASP A 93 -5.01 -6.86 -9.65
C ASP A 93 -6.02 -5.81 -10.12
N GLY A 94 -6.31 -5.81 -11.42
CA GLY A 94 -7.24 -4.88 -12.05
C GLY A 94 -6.67 -3.47 -12.26
N THR A 95 -5.36 -3.27 -12.12
CA THR A 95 -4.67 -1.98 -12.32
C THR A 95 -4.95 -1.39 -13.70
N THR A 96 -4.84 -2.21 -14.75
CA THR A 96 -5.19 -1.83 -16.13
C THR A 96 -6.67 -1.53 -16.30
N SER A 97 -7.53 -2.35 -15.70
CA SER A 97 -8.99 -2.23 -15.80
C SER A 97 -9.48 -0.91 -15.19
N VAL A 98 -8.94 -0.51 -14.02
CA VAL A 98 -9.27 0.78 -13.39
C VAL A 98 -8.96 1.93 -14.31
N ILE A 99 -7.76 1.98 -14.87
CA ILE A 99 -7.33 3.13 -15.67
C ILE A 99 -8.07 3.19 -17.01
N VAL A 100 -8.34 2.04 -17.65
CA VAL A 100 -9.14 1.99 -18.88
C VAL A 100 -10.57 2.45 -18.59
N LEU A 101 -11.17 1.98 -17.49
CA LEU A 101 -12.52 2.37 -17.11
C LEU A 101 -12.61 3.86 -16.77
N THR A 102 -11.71 4.38 -15.95
CA THR A 102 -11.65 5.80 -15.58
C THR A 102 -11.47 6.69 -16.81
N GLY A 103 -10.59 6.31 -17.75
CA GLY A 103 -10.42 7.03 -19.02
C GLY A 103 -11.71 7.08 -19.85
N GLU A 104 -12.46 5.98 -19.91
CA GLU A 104 -13.73 5.94 -20.63
C GLU A 104 -14.82 6.76 -19.92
N MET A 105 -14.90 6.70 -18.58
CA MET A 105 -15.85 7.51 -17.80
C MET A 105 -15.67 9.00 -18.05
N LEU A 106 -14.43 9.47 -18.17
CA LEU A 106 -14.09 10.84 -18.54
C LEU A 106 -14.48 11.16 -19.99
N ALA A 107 -14.23 10.23 -20.92
CA ALA A 107 -14.60 10.41 -22.32
C ALA A 107 -16.12 10.52 -22.50
N VAL A 108 -16.88 9.70 -21.78
CA VAL A 108 -18.35 9.71 -21.82
C VAL A 108 -18.95 10.92 -21.09
N ALA A 109 -18.20 11.57 -20.19
CA ALA A 109 -18.61 12.84 -19.58
C ALA A 109 -18.54 14.04 -20.56
N GLN A 110 -17.66 13.99 -21.56
CA GLN A 110 -17.39 15.10 -22.49
C GLN A 110 -18.63 15.66 -23.21
N PRO A 111 -19.57 14.84 -23.75
CA PRO A 111 -20.78 15.35 -24.39
C PRO A 111 -21.72 16.09 -23.43
N PHE A 112 -21.78 15.70 -22.16
CA PHE A 112 -22.62 16.38 -21.16
C PHE A 112 -22.06 17.75 -20.78
N LEU A 113 -20.72 17.85 -20.71
CA LEU A 113 -20.04 19.15 -20.59
C LEU A 113 -20.28 20.01 -21.83
N ALA A 114 -20.40 19.39 -23.00
CA ALA A 114 -20.75 20.09 -24.22
C ALA A 114 -22.17 20.66 -24.24
N GLN A 115 -23.09 19.99 -23.55
CA GLN A 115 -24.47 20.43 -23.33
C GLN A 115 -24.60 21.44 -22.18
N ASN A 116 -23.49 21.95 -21.64
CA ASN A 116 -23.47 22.89 -20.50
C ASN A 116 -24.12 22.35 -19.21
N ILE A 117 -24.11 21.02 -19.01
CA ILE A 117 -24.52 20.43 -17.74
C ILE A 117 -23.41 20.71 -16.70
N HIS A 118 -23.81 21.22 -15.53
CA HIS A 118 -22.85 21.53 -14.48
C HIS A 118 -22.15 20.25 -13.96
N PRO A 119 -20.82 20.25 -13.77
CA PRO A 119 -20.05 19.06 -13.37
C PRO A 119 -20.59 18.35 -12.12
N THR A 120 -21.06 19.12 -11.13
CA THR A 120 -21.65 18.59 -9.90
C THR A 120 -22.84 17.67 -10.15
N VAL A 121 -23.65 17.95 -11.18
CA VAL A 121 -24.77 17.09 -11.54
C VAL A 121 -24.25 15.76 -12.07
N ILE A 122 -23.27 15.77 -12.97
CA ILE A 122 -22.65 14.57 -13.52
C ILE A 122 -22.07 13.70 -12.39
N ILE A 123 -21.33 14.32 -11.46
CA ILE A 123 -20.72 13.62 -10.32
C ILE A 123 -21.78 12.97 -9.43
N ARG A 124 -22.88 13.68 -9.13
CA ARG A 124 -23.96 13.14 -8.30
C ARG A 124 -24.59 11.90 -8.94
N GLU A 125 -24.90 11.96 -10.23
CA GLU A 125 -25.48 10.82 -10.97
C GLU A 125 -24.48 9.65 -11.07
N TYR A 126 -23.19 9.93 -11.23
CA TYR A 126 -22.14 8.91 -11.26
C TYR A 126 -22.00 8.20 -9.90
N ARG A 127 -22.07 8.94 -8.79
CA ARG A 127 -22.07 8.36 -7.44
C ARG A 127 -23.27 7.45 -7.20
N GLN A 128 -24.44 7.89 -7.64
CA GLN A 128 -25.65 7.05 -7.53
C GLN A 128 -25.51 5.76 -8.35
N ALA A 129 -24.98 5.84 -9.58
CA ALA A 129 -24.72 4.67 -10.41
C ALA A 129 -23.70 3.71 -9.77
N LEU A 130 -22.68 4.24 -9.08
CA LEU A 130 -21.72 3.43 -8.34
C LEU A 130 -22.37 2.65 -7.21
N GLU A 131 -23.16 3.33 -6.35
CA GLU A 131 -23.80 2.69 -5.21
C GLU A 131 -24.73 1.55 -5.66
N ASP A 132 -25.48 1.78 -6.74
CA ASP A 132 -26.35 0.78 -7.35
C ASP A 132 -25.53 -0.38 -7.93
N ALA A 133 -24.41 -0.10 -8.60
CA ALA A 133 -23.52 -1.12 -9.15
C ALA A 133 -22.92 -2.01 -8.05
N ILE A 134 -22.43 -1.43 -6.94
CA ILE A 134 -21.84 -2.18 -5.82
C ILE A 134 -22.89 -3.09 -5.17
N LYS A 135 -24.11 -2.58 -4.94
CA LYS A 135 -25.23 -3.39 -4.40
C LYS A 135 -25.57 -4.55 -5.33
N LEU A 136 -25.63 -4.31 -6.64
CA LEU A 136 -25.90 -5.37 -7.63
C LEU A 136 -24.81 -6.45 -7.64
N LEU A 137 -23.54 -6.05 -7.55
CA LEU A 137 -22.40 -6.98 -7.48
C LEU A 137 -22.48 -7.87 -6.24
N GLN A 138 -22.73 -7.27 -5.07
CA GLN A 138 -22.79 -7.98 -3.80
C GLN A 138 -23.99 -8.92 -3.69
N ASP A 139 -25.19 -8.48 -4.09
CA ASP A 139 -26.42 -9.20 -3.79
C ASP A 139 -26.87 -10.17 -4.88
N LYS A 140 -26.63 -9.85 -6.16
CA LYS A 140 -27.22 -10.60 -7.28
C LYS A 140 -26.22 -11.36 -8.15
N ILE A 141 -25.00 -10.84 -8.31
CA ILE A 141 -24.03 -11.37 -9.28
C ILE A 141 -23.01 -12.28 -8.59
N SER A 142 -22.64 -11.98 -7.34
CA SER A 142 -21.59 -12.73 -6.65
C SER A 142 -22.02 -14.14 -6.20
N VAL A 143 -21.08 -15.07 -6.29
CA VAL A 143 -21.23 -16.46 -5.84
C VAL A 143 -20.29 -16.71 -4.66
N PRO A 144 -20.78 -17.21 -3.51
CA PRO A 144 -19.91 -17.53 -2.38
C PRO A 144 -19.01 -18.73 -2.67
N ILE A 145 -17.78 -18.71 -2.16
CA ILE A 145 -16.83 -19.83 -2.23
C ILE A 145 -16.52 -20.35 -0.82
N ASP A 146 -16.32 -21.66 -0.69
CA ASP A 146 -15.82 -22.27 0.54
C ASP A 146 -14.28 -22.22 0.56
N LEU A 147 -13.71 -21.68 1.63
CA LEU A 147 -12.26 -21.56 1.80
C LEU A 147 -11.57 -22.90 2.06
N ASN A 148 -12.31 -23.93 2.46
CA ASN A 148 -11.76 -25.27 2.70
C ASN A 148 -11.56 -26.06 1.40
N ASP A 149 -12.22 -25.65 0.31
CA ASP A 149 -12.13 -26.30 -0.99
C ASP A 149 -10.90 -25.79 -1.75
N ARG A 150 -9.76 -26.43 -1.48
CA ARG A 150 -8.48 -26.03 -2.07
C ARG A 150 -8.48 -26.14 -3.59
N ASP A 151 -9.20 -27.09 -4.18
CA ASP A 151 -9.21 -27.29 -5.64
C ASP A 151 -9.92 -26.13 -6.35
N LYS A 152 -11.06 -25.66 -5.81
CA LYS A 152 -11.72 -24.46 -6.34
C LYS A 152 -10.87 -23.20 -6.17
N LEU A 153 -10.17 -23.05 -5.05
CA LEU A 153 -9.24 -21.93 -4.86
C LEU A 153 -8.10 -21.98 -5.88
N LYS A 154 -7.56 -23.16 -6.19
CA LYS A 154 -6.55 -23.33 -7.23
C LYS A 154 -7.08 -22.90 -8.60
N GLU A 155 -8.30 -23.29 -8.94
CA GLU A 155 -8.94 -22.94 -10.20
C GLU A 155 -9.09 -21.42 -10.38
N VAL A 156 -9.53 -20.71 -9.34
CA VAL A 156 -9.67 -19.23 -9.36
C VAL A 156 -8.31 -18.53 -9.46
N ILE A 157 -7.31 -18.95 -8.70
CA ILE A 157 -5.98 -18.31 -8.78
C ILE A 157 -5.35 -18.59 -10.15
N ARG A 158 -5.59 -19.78 -10.71
CA ARG A 158 -5.12 -20.15 -12.06
C ARG A 158 -5.71 -19.24 -13.13
N SER A 159 -7.00 -18.84 -13.04
CA SER A 159 -7.60 -17.94 -14.03
C SER A 159 -6.97 -16.54 -14.01
N CYS A 160 -6.58 -16.02 -12.84
CA CYS A 160 -5.88 -14.73 -12.72
C CYS A 160 -4.44 -14.77 -13.27
N ILE A 161 -3.77 -15.92 -13.17
CA ILE A 161 -2.39 -16.09 -13.63
C ILE A 161 -2.30 -16.40 -15.13
N GLY A 162 -3.34 -17.03 -15.71
CA GLY A 162 -3.30 -17.57 -17.07
C GLY A 162 -2.96 -16.54 -18.16
N THR A 163 -3.22 -15.25 -17.92
CA THR A 163 -2.94 -14.14 -18.85
C THR A 163 -1.49 -13.64 -18.81
N LYS A 164 -0.65 -14.20 -17.93
CA LYS A 164 0.70 -13.70 -17.62
C LYS A 164 1.79 -14.66 -18.08
N TYR A 165 3.04 -14.20 -18.09
CA TYR A 165 4.20 -14.98 -18.54
C TYR A 165 4.33 -16.34 -17.83
N ILE A 166 3.96 -16.40 -16.55
CA ILE A 166 4.04 -17.60 -15.72
C ILE A 166 2.94 -18.64 -16.02
N GLY A 167 2.05 -18.40 -17.00
CA GLY A 167 0.95 -19.32 -17.34
C GLY A 167 1.38 -20.77 -17.61
N ARG A 168 2.60 -21.00 -18.11
CA ARG A 168 3.17 -22.35 -18.30
C ARG A 168 3.46 -23.10 -17.00
N TRP A 169 3.76 -22.37 -15.93
CA TRP A 169 4.04 -22.89 -14.59
C TRP A 169 2.97 -22.45 -13.59
N ALA A 170 1.74 -22.20 -14.07
CA ALA A 170 0.66 -21.67 -13.25
C ALA A 170 0.37 -22.57 -12.05
N ASP A 171 0.36 -23.89 -12.23
CA ASP A 171 0.05 -24.84 -11.14
C ASP A 171 1.05 -24.71 -9.98
N LEU A 172 2.34 -24.55 -10.27
CA LEU A 172 3.38 -24.31 -9.26
C LEU A 172 3.17 -22.96 -8.55
N ALA A 173 2.91 -21.90 -9.31
CA ALA A 173 2.70 -20.55 -8.77
C ALA A 173 1.46 -20.48 -7.87
N VAL A 174 0.38 -21.16 -8.25
CA VAL A 174 -0.86 -21.29 -7.48
C VAL A 174 -0.59 -21.99 -6.15
N ASP A 175 0.14 -23.12 -6.17
CA ASP A 175 0.46 -23.84 -4.94
C ASP A 175 1.35 -23.02 -4.00
N ILE A 176 2.35 -22.33 -4.54
CA ILE A 176 3.19 -21.40 -3.78
C ILE A 176 2.35 -20.28 -3.17
N ALA A 177 1.42 -19.69 -3.93
CA ALA A 177 0.59 -18.60 -3.45
C ALA A 177 -0.35 -19.04 -2.32
N LEU A 178 -1.01 -20.20 -2.48
CA LEU A 178 -1.90 -20.75 -1.46
C LEU A 178 -1.15 -21.11 -0.18
N ASP A 179 0.01 -21.74 -0.29
CA ASP A 179 0.79 -22.16 0.88
C ASP A 179 1.35 -20.93 1.62
N ALA A 180 1.83 -19.93 0.89
CA ALA A 180 2.33 -18.68 1.48
C ALA A 180 1.21 -17.91 2.19
N VAL A 181 0.04 -17.73 1.56
CA VAL A 181 -1.09 -17.03 2.19
C VAL A 181 -1.62 -17.79 3.39
N SER A 182 -1.76 -19.12 3.29
CA SER A 182 -2.20 -19.95 4.42
C SER A 182 -1.25 -19.84 5.62
N THR A 183 0.05 -19.72 5.35
CA THR A 183 1.08 -19.56 6.39
C THR A 183 1.04 -18.17 7.04
N VAL A 184 0.82 -17.12 6.26
CA VAL A 184 0.84 -15.72 6.74
C VAL A 184 -0.50 -15.30 7.36
N THR A 185 -1.58 -16.07 7.15
CA THR A 185 -2.90 -15.74 7.68
C THR A 185 -2.92 -15.85 9.21
N ILE A 186 -3.29 -14.76 9.88
CA ILE A 186 -3.47 -14.72 11.33
C ILE A 186 -4.95 -14.55 11.62
N VAL A 187 -5.50 -15.44 12.44
CA VAL A 187 -6.87 -15.36 12.94
C VAL A 187 -6.80 -14.98 14.41
N ASP A 188 -6.90 -13.67 14.68
CA ASP A 188 -6.91 -13.13 16.04
C ASP A 188 -8.33 -12.58 16.34
N ASN A 189 -9.00 -13.13 17.37
CA ASN A 189 -10.31 -12.68 17.86
C ASN A 189 -11.40 -12.54 16.76
N GLY A 190 -11.42 -13.44 15.79
CA GLY A 190 -12.41 -13.44 14.69
C GLY A 190 -12.13 -12.42 13.59
N ARG A 191 -11.04 -11.63 13.68
CA ARG A 191 -10.52 -10.84 12.58
C ARG A 191 -9.44 -11.64 11.86
N VAL A 192 -9.59 -11.76 10.55
CA VAL A 192 -8.59 -12.38 9.68
C VAL A 192 -7.69 -11.27 9.15
N GLU A 193 -6.41 -11.32 9.50
CA GLU A 193 -5.40 -10.37 9.03
C GLU A 193 -4.38 -11.12 8.17
N VAL A 194 -4.11 -10.57 6.98
CA VAL A 194 -3.18 -11.14 6.00
C VAL A 194 -2.26 -10.04 5.50
N ASP A 195 -1.02 -10.04 5.97
CA ASP A 195 0.02 -9.09 5.56
C ASP A 195 1.13 -9.79 4.76
N ILE A 196 0.90 -9.89 3.45
CA ILE A 196 1.84 -10.49 2.51
C ILE A 196 3.12 -9.67 2.42
N LYS A 197 3.01 -8.34 2.39
CA LYS A 197 4.13 -7.42 2.11
C LYS A 197 5.26 -7.57 3.14
N ASN A 198 4.89 -7.65 4.42
CA ASN A 198 5.88 -7.74 5.48
C ASN A 198 6.30 -9.18 5.78
N TYR A 199 5.41 -10.18 5.68
CA TYR A 199 5.69 -11.53 6.19
C TYR A 199 5.90 -12.61 5.14
N ALA A 200 5.52 -12.39 3.88
CA ALA A 200 5.90 -13.25 2.75
C ALA A 200 7.11 -12.64 2.03
N LYS A 201 8.31 -13.07 2.41
CA LYS A 201 9.54 -12.62 1.74
C LYS A 201 9.72 -13.38 0.44
N VAL A 202 9.94 -12.69 -0.67
CA VAL A 202 10.39 -13.33 -1.91
C VAL A 202 11.91 -13.21 -2.00
N GLU A 203 12.63 -14.33 -2.04
CA GLU A 203 14.06 -14.33 -2.33
C GLU A 203 14.31 -14.92 -3.73
N LYS A 204 14.93 -14.10 -4.58
CA LYS A 204 15.28 -14.45 -5.95
C LYS A 204 16.72 -14.92 -6.01
N ILE A 205 16.93 -16.19 -6.36
CA ILE A 205 18.27 -16.74 -6.57
C ILE A 205 18.41 -17.11 -8.05
N PRO A 206 19.32 -16.45 -8.80
CA PRO A 206 19.55 -16.81 -10.20
C PRO A 206 20.17 -18.21 -10.31
N GLY A 207 19.86 -18.88 -11.42
CA GLY A 207 20.25 -20.26 -11.69
C GLY A 207 19.22 -21.28 -11.22
N GLY A 208 19.45 -22.54 -11.62
CA GLY A 208 18.51 -23.64 -11.41
C GLY A 208 17.32 -23.59 -12.37
N THR A 209 16.34 -24.43 -12.08
CA THR A 209 15.06 -24.51 -12.80
C THR A 209 13.94 -23.83 -12.02
N ILE A 210 12.89 -23.37 -12.71
CA ILE A 210 11.74 -22.71 -12.06
C ILE A 210 11.02 -23.68 -11.10
N GLU A 211 11.02 -24.97 -11.42
CA GLU A 211 10.43 -26.06 -10.63
C GLU A 211 11.12 -26.27 -9.26
N GLU A 212 12.35 -25.78 -9.07
CA GLU A 212 13.01 -25.76 -7.76
C GLU A 212 12.44 -24.70 -6.79
N SER A 213 11.57 -23.81 -7.29
CA SER A 213 10.95 -22.76 -6.49
C SER A 213 9.96 -23.36 -5.49
N ARG A 214 10.00 -22.90 -4.24
CA ARG A 214 9.17 -23.44 -3.16
C ARG A 214 8.94 -22.44 -2.06
N VAL A 215 7.84 -22.62 -1.32
CA VAL A 215 7.60 -21.91 -0.06
C VAL A 215 8.36 -22.61 1.05
N LEU A 216 9.13 -21.84 1.81
CA LEU A 216 9.78 -22.30 3.03
C LEU A 216 8.93 -21.87 4.23
N ASN A 217 8.57 -22.83 5.07
CA ASN A 217 7.90 -22.61 6.36
C ASN A 217 8.90 -22.04 7.39
N GLY A 218 9.29 -20.78 7.17
CA GLY A 218 10.26 -20.07 7.97
C GLY A 218 10.96 -18.95 7.18
N VAL A 219 12.15 -18.55 7.65
CA VAL A 219 12.87 -17.39 7.13
C VAL A 219 14.21 -17.79 6.53
N MET A 220 14.50 -17.26 5.33
CA MET A 220 15.81 -17.41 4.68
C MET A 220 16.45 -16.03 4.49
N PHE A 221 17.76 -15.96 4.74
CA PHE A 221 18.56 -14.75 4.53
C PHE A 221 20.00 -15.07 4.11
N ASN A 222 20.61 -14.13 3.41
CA ASN A 222 21.94 -14.24 2.81
C ASN A 222 23.06 -13.85 3.80
N LYS A 223 23.20 -14.63 4.88
CA LYS A 223 24.31 -14.50 5.83
C LYS A 223 24.88 -15.86 6.15
N ASP A 224 26.21 -15.92 6.29
CA ASP A 224 26.93 -17.06 6.85
C ASP A 224 27.14 -16.84 8.36
N VAL A 225 27.58 -17.90 9.04
CA VAL A 225 28.10 -17.83 10.40
C VAL A 225 29.32 -16.91 10.46
N THR A 226 29.52 -16.24 11.61
CA THR A 226 30.63 -15.29 11.77
C THR A 226 31.98 -15.98 11.88
N HIS A 227 32.04 -17.17 12.50
CA HIS A 227 33.28 -17.90 12.74
C HIS A 227 33.22 -19.32 12.16
N PRO A 228 34.29 -19.83 11.49
CA PRO A 228 34.27 -21.14 10.82
C PRO A 228 34.01 -22.35 11.73
N LYS A 229 34.39 -22.26 13.01
CA LYS A 229 34.16 -23.32 14.01
C LYS A 229 32.72 -23.34 14.58
N MET A 230 31.87 -22.37 14.23
CA MET A 230 30.47 -22.37 14.68
C MET A 230 29.68 -23.47 13.99
N ARG A 231 28.62 -23.94 14.67
CA ARG A 231 27.75 -25.02 14.16
C ARG A 231 26.92 -24.48 12.99
N ARG A 232 26.98 -25.15 11.84
CA ARG A 232 26.17 -24.79 10.65
C ARG A 232 24.82 -25.49 10.61
N TYR A 233 24.60 -26.48 11.47
CA TYR A 233 23.39 -27.28 11.54
C TYR A 233 22.99 -27.49 12.99
N ILE A 234 21.75 -27.13 13.34
CA ILE A 234 21.20 -27.28 14.69
C ILE A 234 19.73 -27.69 14.57
N GLU A 235 19.35 -28.76 15.25
CA GLU A 235 17.96 -29.21 15.38
C GLU A 235 17.32 -28.54 16.60
N ASN A 236 16.08 -28.10 16.45
CA ASN A 236 15.31 -27.34 17.45
C ASN A 236 16.11 -26.20 18.09
N PRO A 237 16.64 -25.25 17.29
CA PRO A 237 17.49 -24.17 17.79
C PRO A 237 16.73 -23.23 18.75
N ARG A 238 17.38 -22.88 19.86
CA ARG A 238 16.96 -21.75 20.70
C ARG A 238 17.55 -20.45 20.15
N ILE A 239 16.68 -19.56 19.68
CA ILE A 239 17.09 -18.35 18.93
C ILE A 239 16.85 -17.10 19.78
N VAL A 240 17.86 -16.25 19.88
CA VAL A 240 17.77 -14.91 20.50
C VAL A 240 17.99 -13.84 19.43
N LEU A 241 17.14 -12.82 19.44
CA LEU A 241 17.16 -11.71 18.49
C LEU A 241 17.55 -10.41 19.20
N LEU A 242 18.57 -9.74 18.68
CA LEU A 242 19.11 -8.51 19.26
C LEU A 242 19.17 -7.38 18.24
N ASP A 243 18.76 -6.19 18.64
CA ASP A 243 19.04 -4.95 17.88
C ASP A 243 20.45 -4.40 18.22
N CYS A 244 20.96 -4.64 19.44
CA CYS A 244 22.30 -4.17 19.81
C CYS A 244 23.44 -4.86 19.04
N SER A 245 24.54 -4.13 18.91
CA SER A 245 25.85 -4.67 18.55
C SER A 245 26.47 -5.45 19.72
N LEU A 246 27.18 -6.52 19.37
CA LEU A 246 28.05 -7.26 20.30
C LEU A 246 29.49 -6.79 20.09
N GLU A 247 29.70 -5.50 20.29
CA GLU A 247 31.00 -4.84 20.20
C GLU A 247 31.07 -3.72 21.25
N TYR A 248 32.27 -3.21 21.49
CA TYR A 248 32.44 -2.12 22.44
C TYR A 248 31.76 -0.85 21.93
N ASN A 249 30.77 -0.39 22.69
CA ASN A 249 30.03 0.81 22.37
C ASN A 249 30.69 2.01 23.05
N LYS A 250 30.91 3.07 22.26
CA LYS A 250 31.37 4.35 22.80
C LYS A 250 30.21 5.09 23.44
N GLY A 251 30.49 5.89 24.47
CA GLY A 251 29.50 6.79 25.05
C GLY A 251 28.95 7.75 24.00
N GLU A 252 27.63 8.01 24.04
CA GLU A 252 26.97 8.97 23.14
C GLU A 252 27.43 10.41 23.40
N SER A 253 27.79 10.71 24.65
CA SER A 253 28.41 11.98 25.03
C SER A 253 29.88 12.04 24.62
N GLN A 254 30.40 13.25 24.45
CA GLN A 254 31.82 13.48 24.15
C GLN A 254 32.69 12.87 25.25
N THR A 255 33.23 11.68 24.97
CA THR A 255 34.08 10.92 25.89
C THR A 255 35.51 11.10 25.45
N ASN A 256 36.22 12.05 26.07
CA ASN A 256 37.64 12.25 25.85
C ASN A 256 38.42 11.45 26.89
N VAL A 257 39.30 10.58 26.40
CA VAL A 257 40.19 9.77 27.24
C VAL A 257 41.61 10.27 27.01
N GLU A 258 42.22 10.84 28.05
CA GLU A 258 43.62 11.28 28.05
C GLU A 258 44.49 10.20 28.69
N VAL A 259 45.46 9.69 27.93
CA VAL A 259 46.36 8.61 28.35
C VAL A 259 47.73 9.22 28.66
N PHE A 260 48.11 9.23 29.94
CA PHE A 260 49.40 9.77 30.40
C PHE A 260 50.42 8.67 30.74
N GLY A 261 49.98 7.57 31.36
CA GLY A 261 50.82 6.44 31.75
C GLY A 261 50.77 5.28 30.76
N GLU A 262 51.88 4.54 30.63
CA GLU A 262 51.97 3.34 29.77
C GLU A 262 50.98 2.23 30.20
N GLN A 263 50.71 2.12 31.51
CA GLN A 263 49.74 1.15 32.04
C GLN A 263 48.28 1.49 31.74
N ASP A 264 47.96 2.76 31.49
CA ASP A 264 46.57 3.19 31.30
C ASP A 264 46.01 2.69 29.97
N PHE A 265 46.87 2.53 28.95
CA PHE A 265 46.50 1.91 27.69
C PHE A 265 46.08 0.44 27.88
N THR A 266 46.79 -0.30 28.75
CA THR A 266 46.46 -1.71 29.05
C THR A 266 45.13 -1.81 29.80
N LYS A 267 44.84 -0.90 30.72
CA LYS A 267 43.55 -0.86 31.44
C LYS A 267 42.38 -0.59 30.48
N LEU A 268 42.55 0.29 29.49
CA LEU A 268 41.52 0.56 28.49
C LEU A 268 41.18 -0.68 27.66
N LEU A 269 42.20 -1.44 27.25
CA LEU A 269 42.00 -2.71 26.54
C LEU A 269 41.27 -3.73 27.43
N GLN A 270 41.63 -3.83 28.71
CA GLN A 270 40.95 -4.72 29.66
C GLN A 270 39.47 -4.33 29.84
N LEU A 271 39.16 -3.03 29.95
CA LEU A 271 37.78 -2.56 30.05
C LEU A 271 36.96 -2.88 28.80
N GLU A 272 37.57 -2.78 27.62
CA GLU A 272 36.95 -3.18 26.35
C GLU A 272 36.63 -4.68 26.34
N GLU A 273 37.59 -5.52 26.73
CA GLU A 273 37.40 -6.96 26.83
C GLU A 273 36.33 -7.34 27.85
N GLU A 274 36.36 -6.73 29.05
CA GLU A 274 35.36 -6.95 30.10
C GLU A 274 33.96 -6.56 29.65
N PHE A 275 33.80 -5.45 28.95
CA PHE A 275 32.49 -5.01 28.45
C PHE A 275 31.89 -6.02 27.48
N VAL A 276 32.67 -6.48 26.50
CA VAL A 276 32.24 -7.50 25.54
C VAL A 276 31.98 -8.84 26.22
N GLN A 277 32.79 -9.19 27.22
CA GLN A 277 32.60 -10.40 28.01
C GLN A 277 31.26 -10.36 28.77
N ARG A 278 30.93 -9.26 29.45
CA ARG A 278 29.65 -9.11 30.18
C ARG A 278 28.45 -9.27 29.24
N GLN A 279 28.46 -8.63 28.07
CA GLN A 279 27.40 -8.79 27.07
C GLN A 279 27.24 -10.25 26.62
N CYS A 280 28.34 -10.98 26.47
CA CYS A 280 28.29 -12.39 26.11
C CYS A 280 27.80 -13.26 27.28
N GLU A 281 28.17 -12.94 28.52
CA GLU A 281 27.72 -13.65 29.73
C GLU A 281 26.20 -13.55 29.91
N ASP A 282 25.61 -12.36 29.70
CA ASP A 282 24.15 -12.16 29.72
C ASP A 282 23.43 -13.12 28.75
N ILE A 283 23.97 -13.26 27.53
CA ILE A 283 23.43 -14.14 26.50
C ILE A 283 23.63 -15.61 26.88
N ILE A 284 24.83 -15.97 27.37
CA ILE A 284 25.19 -17.34 27.75
C ILE A 284 24.33 -17.82 28.93
N ALA A 285 23.91 -16.93 29.84
CA ALA A 285 23.05 -17.26 30.98
C ALA A 285 21.74 -17.95 30.53
N LEU A 286 21.18 -17.53 29.40
CA LEU A 286 19.94 -18.09 28.83
C LEU A 286 20.17 -19.40 28.07
N LYS A 287 21.42 -19.75 27.77
CA LYS A 287 21.86 -20.91 26.98
C LYS A 287 21.17 -21.02 25.59
N PRO A 288 21.22 -19.99 24.74
CA PRO A 288 20.69 -20.07 23.38
C PRO A 288 21.65 -20.86 22.48
N ASP A 289 21.13 -21.42 21.38
CA ASP A 289 21.95 -22.09 20.37
C ASP A 289 22.37 -21.14 19.24
N VAL A 290 21.51 -20.16 18.93
CA VAL A 290 21.70 -19.19 17.86
C VAL A 290 21.39 -17.79 18.38
N VAL A 291 22.28 -16.85 18.10
CA VAL A 291 22.12 -15.43 18.38
C VAL A 291 22.17 -14.68 17.05
N VAL A 292 21.16 -13.86 16.81
CA VAL A 292 21.06 -13.05 15.60
C VAL A 292 21.04 -11.59 16.00
N THR A 293 21.98 -10.81 15.47
CA THR A 293 22.09 -9.38 15.72
C THR A 293 21.85 -8.57 14.45
N GLU A 294 21.15 -7.45 14.56
CA GLU A 294 21.00 -6.48 13.46
C GLU A 294 22.32 -5.77 13.13
N LYS A 295 23.22 -5.67 14.10
CA LYS A 295 24.48 -4.93 14.01
C LYS A 295 25.70 -5.86 13.92
N GLY A 296 26.88 -5.31 14.23
CA GLY A 296 28.14 -6.04 14.24
C GLY A 296 28.25 -7.03 15.40
N VAL A 297 29.18 -7.97 15.23
CA VAL A 297 29.67 -8.86 16.29
C VAL A 297 31.18 -8.81 16.23
N SER A 298 31.81 -8.35 17.31
CA SER A 298 33.27 -8.27 17.47
C SER A 298 33.90 -9.66 17.49
N ASP A 299 35.17 -9.77 17.09
CA ASP A 299 35.89 -11.04 17.05
C ASP A 299 36.10 -11.62 18.47
N LEU A 300 36.21 -10.76 19.49
CA LEU A 300 36.22 -11.16 20.90
C LEU A 300 34.91 -11.84 21.30
N ALA A 301 33.77 -11.24 20.93
CA ALA A 301 32.45 -11.82 21.18
C ALA A 301 32.28 -13.17 20.47
N GLN A 302 32.75 -13.28 19.22
CA GLN A 302 32.72 -14.54 18.48
C GLN A 302 33.48 -15.64 19.22
N HIS A 303 34.67 -15.33 19.77
CA HIS A 303 35.45 -16.30 20.51
C HIS A 303 34.75 -16.79 21.78
N TYR A 304 34.12 -15.90 22.55
CA TYR A 304 33.33 -16.27 23.73
C TYR A 304 32.09 -17.11 23.36
N LEU A 305 31.35 -16.71 22.32
CA LEU A 305 30.17 -17.45 21.85
C LEU A 305 30.54 -18.83 21.30
N VAL A 306 31.66 -18.97 20.59
CA VAL A 306 32.16 -20.27 20.10
C VAL A 306 32.50 -21.21 21.25
N LYS A 307 33.15 -20.70 22.32
CA LYS A 307 33.44 -21.51 23.52
C LYS A 307 32.17 -22.01 24.20
N ALA A 308 31.12 -21.19 24.21
CA ALA A 308 29.80 -21.56 24.71
C ALA A 308 28.98 -22.44 23.75
N GLY A 309 29.47 -22.69 22.52
CA GLY A 309 28.78 -23.48 21.51
C GLY A 309 27.64 -22.76 20.78
N ILE A 310 27.59 -21.42 20.86
CA ILE A 310 26.53 -20.58 20.32
C ILE A 310 26.92 -20.09 18.92
N THR A 311 25.98 -20.15 17.98
CA THR A 311 26.18 -19.66 16.61
C THR A 311 25.71 -18.23 16.49
N ALA A 312 26.57 -17.33 16.01
CA ALA A 312 26.23 -15.92 15.83
C ALA A 312 26.03 -15.56 14.36
N ILE A 313 24.98 -14.80 14.08
CA ILE A 313 24.73 -14.15 12.80
C ILE A 313 24.72 -12.65 13.02
N ARG A 314 25.45 -11.92 12.18
CA ARG A 314 25.60 -10.47 12.27
C ARG A 314 24.99 -9.76 11.07
N ARG A 315 24.65 -8.47 11.26
CA ARG A 315 24.20 -7.56 10.21
C ARG A 315 22.95 -8.05 9.47
N LEU A 316 21.97 -8.55 10.22
CA LEU A 316 20.67 -8.89 9.64
C LEU A 316 19.85 -7.61 9.37
N ARG A 317 19.09 -7.60 8.28
CA ARG A 317 18.15 -6.49 8.01
C ARG A 317 17.00 -6.54 9.02
N LYS A 318 16.57 -5.38 9.50
CA LYS A 318 15.43 -5.26 10.43
C LYS A 318 14.15 -5.95 9.93
N THR A 319 13.86 -5.88 8.63
CA THR A 319 12.71 -6.57 8.03
C THR A 319 12.82 -8.10 8.14
N ASP A 320 14.02 -8.66 7.97
CA ASP A 320 14.25 -10.10 8.12
C ASP A 320 14.26 -10.50 9.61
N ASN A 321 14.73 -9.63 10.49
CA ASN A 321 14.68 -9.84 11.94
C ASN A 321 13.23 -9.90 12.46
N ASN A 322 12.37 -8.97 12.01
CA ASN A 322 10.94 -8.97 12.32
C ASN A 322 10.22 -10.24 11.83
N ARG A 323 10.56 -10.73 10.64
CA ARG A 323 10.04 -12.00 10.11
C ARG A 323 10.50 -13.18 10.96
N LEU A 324 11.77 -13.18 11.36
CA LEU A 324 12.35 -14.24 12.18
C LEU A 324 11.73 -14.28 13.57
N ALA A 325 11.46 -13.11 14.16
CA ALA A 325 10.73 -12.96 15.43
C ALA A 325 9.35 -13.61 15.34
N ARG A 326 8.59 -13.31 14.28
CA ARG A 326 7.26 -13.89 14.04
C ARG A 326 7.29 -15.40 13.76
N ALA A 327 8.29 -15.88 13.02
CA ALA A 327 8.42 -17.30 12.68
C ALA A 327 8.87 -18.15 13.88
N CYS A 328 9.77 -17.63 14.72
CA CYS A 328 10.35 -18.36 15.85
C CYS A 328 9.66 -18.12 17.19
N GLY A 329 8.81 -17.08 17.27
CA GLY A 329 8.20 -16.60 18.50
C GLY A 329 9.17 -15.87 19.44
N ALA A 330 10.35 -15.48 18.95
CA ALA A 330 11.31 -14.68 19.71
C ALA A 330 10.87 -13.21 19.75
N THR A 331 11.17 -12.52 20.85
CA THR A 331 11.03 -11.07 20.93
C THR A 331 12.39 -10.43 20.59
N ILE A 332 12.35 -9.28 19.91
CA ILE A 332 13.58 -8.54 19.60
C ILE A 332 13.92 -7.69 20.81
N VAL A 333 15.11 -7.88 21.37
CA VAL A 333 15.57 -7.16 22.56
C VAL A 333 16.66 -6.17 22.19
N ASN A 334 16.59 -4.97 22.75
CA ASN A 334 17.53 -3.89 22.45
C ASN A 334 18.82 -3.95 23.27
N ARG A 335 18.76 -4.42 24.53
CA ARG A 335 19.91 -4.47 25.45
C ARG A 335 20.08 -5.89 26.00
N THR A 336 21.32 -6.36 26.10
CA THR A 336 21.61 -7.72 26.60
C THR A 336 21.20 -7.90 28.06
N GLU A 337 21.37 -6.85 28.89
CA GLU A 337 21.01 -6.85 30.32
C GLU A 337 19.52 -7.11 30.57
N GLU A 338 18.65 -6.77 29.61
CA GLU A 338 17.19 -6.89 29.74
C GLU A 338 16.65 -8.22 29.21
N LEU A 339 17.52 -9.09 28.68
CA LEU A 339 17.12 -10.38 28.13
C LEU A 339 16.46 -11.26 29.19
N LYS A 340 15.27 -11.78 28.87
CA LYS A 340 14.54 -12.73 29.70
C LYS A 340 14.41 -14.08 28.99
N GLU A 341 14.12 -15.11 29.77
CA GLU A 341 13.81 -16.43 29.21
C GLU A 341 12.58 -16.42 28.29
N SER A 342 11.64 -15.48 28.50
CA SER A 342 10.47 -15.28 27.64
C SER A 342 10.81 -14.82 26.22
N ASP A 343 11.99 -14.24 26.04
CA ASP A 343 12.40 -13.61 24.78
C ASP A 343 13.02 -14.63 23.81
N VAL A 344 13.37 -15.81 24.31
CA VAL A 344 14.03 -16.87 23.55
C VAL A 344 13.00 -17.61 22.68
N GLY A 345 13.18 -17.53 21.37
CA GLY A 345 12.37 -18.28 20.40
C GLY A 345 12.74 -19.75 20.41
N THR A 346 11.74 -20.61 20.60
CA THR A 346 11.87 -22.09 20.59
C THR A 346 11.01 -22.75 19.52
N ALA A 347 10.32 -21.96 18.70
CA ALA A 347 9.37 -22.49 17.73
C ALA A 347 10.02 -22.99 16.43
N ALA A 348 11.30 -22.70 16.19
CA ALA A 348 12.03 -23.13 15.00
C ALA A 348 12.44 -24.61 15.11
N GLY A 349 12.18 -25.40 14.07
CA GLY A 349 12.53 -26.81 14.03
C GLY A 349 13.97 -27.06 13.56
N LYS A 350 14.48 -26.23 12.64
CA LYS A 350 15.77 -26.47 12.01
C LYS A 350 16.51 -25.18 11.67
N PHE A 351 17.79 -25.12 12.04
CA PHE A 351 18.75 -24.11 11.60
C PHE A 351 19.79 -24.77 10.71
N GLU A 352 19.95 -24.28 9.48
CA GLU A 352 20.89 -24.84 8.53
C GLU A 352 21.53 -23.75 7.65
N VAL A 353 22.85 -23.77 7.51
CA VAL A 353 23.57 -22.91 6.55
C VAL A 353 23.94 -23.73 5.32
N LYS A 354 23.33 -23.41 4.17
CA LYS A 354 23.64 -24.04 2.88
C LYS A 354 24.28 -23.05 1.92
N LYS A 355 25.19 -23.58 1.10
CA LYS A 355 25.70 -22.85 -0.05
C LYS A 355 24.78 -23.12 -1.25
N ILE A 356 24.28 -22.08 -1.89
CA ILE A 356 23.52 -22.17 -3.15
C ILE A 356 24.30 -21.36 -4.19
N GLY A 357 24.82 -22.04 -5.21
CA GLY A 357 25.77 -21.41 -6.13
C GLY A 357 27.05 -21.01 -5.39
N ASP A 358 27.40 -19.73 -5.45
CA ASP A 358 28.58 -19.17 -4.78
C ASP A 358 28.29 -18.46 -3.46
N GLU A 359 27.03 -18.33 -3.08
CA GLU A 359 26.61 -17.61 -1.87
C GLU A 359 26.14 -18.55 -0.75
N TYR A 360 26.37 -18.13 0.49
CA TYR A 360 25.89 -18.82 1.69
C TYR A 360 24.55 -18.23 2.14
N PHE A 361 23.59 -19.12 2.36
CA PHE A 361 22.27 -18.80 2.88
C PHE A 361 22.03 -19.54 4.19
N THR A 362 21.45 -18.84 5.14
CA THR A 362 20.94 -19.44 6.37
C THR A 362 19.46 -19.69 6.24
N PHE A 363 19.05 -20.89 6.63
CA PHE A 363 17.68 -21.37 6.66
C PHE A 363 17.26 -21.56 8.10
N VAL A 364 16.20 -20.87 8.50
CA VAL A 364 15.46 -21.17 9.74
C VAL A 364 14.10 -21.68 9.31
N THR A 365 13.92 -22.99 9.38
CA THR A 365 12.79 -23.72 8.76
C THR A 365 12.11 -24.66 9.74
N GLU A 366 10.96 -25.23 9.33
CA GLU A 366 10.16 -26.17 10.13
C GLU A 366 9.66 -25.52 11.42
N CYS A 367 9.27 -24.25 11.34
CA CYS A 367 8.67 -23.57 12.48
C CYS A 367 7.29 -24.14 12.80
N LYS A 368 6.96 -24.31 14.08
CA LYS A 368 5.69 -24.93 14.52
C LYS A 368 4.45 -24.14 14.05
N ASN A 369 4.49 -22.82 14.21
CA ASN A 369 3.43 -21.89 13.78
C ASN A 369 4.09 -20.71 13.04
N PRO A 370 4.56 -20.91 11.80
CA PRO A 370 5.23 -19.85 11.07
C PRO A 370 4.19 -18.80 10.70
N LYS A 371 4.23 -17.62 11.33
CA LYS A 371 3.44 -16.44 10.89
C LYS A 371 4.15 -15.65 9.78
N ALA A 372 5.29 -16.14 9.31
CA ALA A 372 6.08 -15.57 8.23
C ALA A 372 6.71 -16.70 7.42
N CYS A 373 6.81 -16.50 6.11
CA CYS A 373 7.36 -17.47 5.16
C CYS A 373 8.34 -16.80 4.20
N THR A 374 9.26 -17.59 3.66
CA THR A 374 10.13 -17.15 2.56
C THR A 374 9.84 -17.98 1.33
N ILE A 375 9.46 -17.31 0.25
CA ILE A 375 9.27 -17.89 -1.06
C ILE A 375 10.63 -17.85 -1.76
N LEU A 376 11.21 -19.04 -1.98
CA LEU A 376 12.42 -19.18 -2.75
C LEU A 376 12.04 -19.27 -4.24
N LEU A 377 12.48 -18.29 -5.03
CA LEU A 377 12.34 -18.28 -6.48
C LEU A 377 13.66 -18.60 -7.16
N ARG A 378 13.61 -19.58 -8.07
CA ARG A 378 14.72 -20.05 -8.89
C ARG A 378 14.39 -19.83 -10.36
N GLY A 379 15.39 -19.52 -11.18
CA GLY A 379 15.15 -19.14 -12.57
C GLY A 379 16.42 -18.82 -13.34
N ALA A 380 16.34 -18.93 -14.66
CA ALA A 380 17.51 -18.84 -15.54
C ALA A 380 18.20 -17.47 -15.50
N SER A 381 17.43 -16.38 -15.47
CA SER A 381 17.95 -15.01 -15.47
C SER A 381 17.23 -14.15 -14.44
N LYS A 382 17.87 -13.04 -14.04
CA LYS A 382 17.29 -12.07 -13.10
C LYS A 382 16.05 -11.41 -13.68
N ASP A 383 16.00 -11.15 -14.99
CA ASP A 383 14.86 -10.50 -15.64
C ASP A 383 13.63 -11.40 -15.63
N VAL A 384 13.80 -12.69 -15.91
CA VAL A 384 12.73 -13.68 -15.80
C VAL A 384 12.25 -13.81 -14.35
N LEU A 385 13.17 -13.79 -13.37
CA LEU A 385 12.81 -13.83 -11.96
C LEU A 385 12.02 -12.59 -11.49
N ASN A 386 12.36 -11.41 -12.00
CA ASN A 386 11.62 -10.18 -11.69
C ASN A 386 10.18 -10.24 -12.24
N GLU A 387 10.01 -10.80 -13.43
CA GLU A 387 8.68 -10.98 -14.03
C GLU A 387 7.87 -12.06 -13.31
N ILE A 388 8.51 -13.17 -12.90
CA ILE A 388 7.88 -14.22 -12.09
C ILE A 388 7.46 -13.67 -10.72
N GLU A 389 8.30 -12.87 -10.06
CA GLU A 389 7.99 -12.26 -8.77
C GLU A 389 6.74 -11.38 -8.87
N ARG A 390 6.63 -10.52 -9.89
CA ARG A 390 5.45 -9.68 -10.11
C ARG A 390 4.19 -10.52 -10.29
N ASN A 391 4.24 -11.49 -11.20
CA ASN A 391 3.11 -12.38 -11.47
C ASN A 391 2.69 -13.20 -10.24
N LEU A 392 3.66 -13.59 -9.41
CA LEU A 392 3.40 -14.28 -8.14
C LEU A 392 2.80 -13.34 -7.09
N GLN A 393 3.24 -12.09 -7.02
CA GLN A 393 2.64 -11.09 -6.13
C GLN A 393 1.15 -10.93 -6.45
N ASP A 394 0.77 -10.88 -7.72
CA ASP A 394 -0.65 -10.76 -8.09
C ASP A 394 -1.44 -12.01 -7.65
N ALA A 395 -0.87 -13.20 -7.79
CA ALA A 395 -1.46 -14.45 -7.30
C ALA A 395 -1.65 -14.45 -5.77
N LEU A 396 -0.65 -13.95 -5.03
CA LEU A 396 -0.71 -13.79 -3.58
C LEU A 396 -1.84 -12.83 -3.17
N HIS A 397 -1.97 -11.69 -3.87
CA HIS A 397 -3.04 -10.73 -3.58
C HIS A 397 -4.42 -11.30 -3.89
N VAL A 398 -4.59 -12.03 -5.00
CA VAL A 398 -5.84 -12.74 -5.30
C VAL A 398 -6.18 -13.74 -4.20
N ALA A 399 -5.22 -14.55 -3.76
CA ALA A 399 -5.42 -15.47 -2.64
C ALA A 399 -5.79 -14.75 -1.33
N LYS A 400 -5.13 -13.62 -1.00
CA LYS A 400 -5.50 -12.75 0.14
C LYS A 400 -6.94 -12.24 0.00
N ASN A 401 -7.32 -11.77 -1.17
CA ASN A 401 -8.66 -11.22 -1.43
C ASN A 401 -9.75 -12.28 -1.20
N LEU A 402 -9.49 -13.53 -1.59
CA LEU A 402 -10.40 -14.66 -1.36
C LEU A 402 -10.55 -14.97 0.13
N VAL A 403 -9.44 -14.98 0.87
CA VAL A 403 -9.44 -15.22 2.33
C VAL A 403 -10.21 -14.14 3.08
N LEU A 404 -10.08 -12.87 2.67
CA LEU A 404 -10.78 -11.75 3.29
C LEU A 404 -12.27 -11.70 2.89
N ASN A 405 -12.57 -11.92 1.61
CA ASN A 405 -13.91 -11.85 1.03
C ASN A 405 -14.15 -13.07 0.14
N PRO A 406 -14.76 -14.16 0.68
CA PRO A 406 -14.95 -15.42 -0.04
C PRO A 406 -16.13 -15.36 -1.02
N ARG A 407 -16.07 -14.44 -1.99
CA ARG A 407 -17.05 -14.28 -3.05
C ARG A 407 -16.38 -14.08 -4.40
N LEU A 408 -16.94 -14.73 -5.41
CA LEU A 408 -16.46 -14.75 -6.79
C LEU A 408 -17.48 -14.13 -7.72
N VAL A 409 -16.99 -13.66 -8.85
CA VAL A 409 -17.79 -13.16 -9.96
C VAL A 409 -17.23 -13.66 -11.29
N ALA A 410 -18.10 -13.79 -12.29
CA ALA A 410 -17.72 -14.25 -13.63
C ALA A 410 -16.80 -13.22 -14.31
N GLY A 411 -15.63 -13.67 -14.79
CA GLY A 411 -14.66 -12.79 -15.46
C GLY A 411 -15.03 -12.44 -16.91
N GLY A 412 -14.02 -12.13 -17.73
CA GLY A 412 -14.17 -12.01 -19.18
C GLY A 412 -15.13 -10.92 -19.67
N GLY A 413 -15.34 -9.87 -18.87
CA GLY A 413 -16.27 -8.79 -19.19
C GLY A 413 -17.74 -9.12 -18.91
N ALA A 414 -18.06 -10.29 -18.34
CA ALA A 414 -19.44 -10.69 -18.07
C ALA A 414 -20.10 -9.79 -17.02
N VAL A 415 -19.38 -9.51 -15.94
CA VAL A 415 -19.85 -8.67 -14.83
C VAL A 415 -20.13 -7.24 -15.29
N GLU A 416 -19.22 -6.67 -16.07
CA GLU A 416 -19.34 -5.31 -16.58
C GLU A 416 -20.59 -5.16 -17.47
N MET A 417 -20.88 -6.19 -18.28
CA MET A 417 -22.11 -6.23 -19.10
C MET A 417 -23.37 -6.42 -18.27
N ALA A 418 -23.33 -7.28 -17.25
CA ALA A 418 -24.47 -7.51 -16.37
C ALA A 418 -24.86 -6.24 -15.60
N VAL A 419 -23.85 -5.54 -15.06
CA VAL A 419 -24.04 -4.25 -14.39
C VAL A 419 -24.52 -3.19 -15.38
N SER A 420 -23.92 -3.12 -16.58
CA SER A 420 -24.35 -2.19 -17.64
C SER A 420 -25.83 -2.38 -18.01
N ALA A 421 -26.28 -3.62 -18.19
CA ALA A 421 -27.67 -3.92 -18.53
C ALA A 421 -28.64 -3.51 -17.40
N ALA A 422 -28.28 -3.81 -16.14
CA ALA A 422 -29.09 -3.45 -14.98
C ALA A 422 -29.19 -1.93 -14.75
N LEU A 423 -28.07 -1.21 -14.85
CA LEU A 423 -28.07 0.26 -14.76
C LEU A 423 -28.86 0.89 -15.92
N THR A 424 -28.74 0.35 -17.12
CA THR A 424 -29.50 0.84 -18.28
C THR A 424 -31.01 0.71 -18.07
N ALA A 425 -31.46 -0.41 -17.48
CA ALA A 425 -32.88 -0.66 -17.19
C ALA A 425 -33.46 0.30 -16.14
N ASN A 426 -32.65 0.73 -15.17
CA ASN A 426 -33.06 1.67 -14.12
C ASN A 426 -33.03 3.15 -14.57
N SER A 427 -32.57 3.44 -15.78
CA SER A 427 -32.28 4.79 -16.24
C SER A 427 -33.23 5.32 -17.31
N SER A 428 -33.63 6.58 -17.20
CA SER A 428 -34.29 7.33 -18.27
C SER A 428 -33.34 7.62 -19.45
N HIS A 429 -33.89 7.96 -20.62
CA HIS A 429 -33.08 8.28 -21.80
C HIS A 429 -32.20 9.54 -21.58
N ASN A 430 -30.91 9.45 -21.97
CA ASN A 430 -29.92 10.54 -22.02
C ASN A 430 -29.53 11.18 -20.67
N THR A 431 -29.33 10.39 -19.61
CA THR A 431 -28.78 10.85 -18.32
C THR A 431 -27.29 10.50 -18.18
N PRO A 432 -26.50 11.28 -17.40
CA PRO A 432 -25.14 10.90 -17.03
C PRO A 432 -25.07 9.51 -16.35
N TYR A 433 -26.10 9.15 -15.57
CA TYR A 433 -26.25 7.82 -15.00
C TYR A 433 -26.23 6.70 -16.06
N ARG A 434 -26.95 6.88 -17.17
CA ARG A 434 -26.94 5.90 -18.27
C ARG A 434 -25.60 5.83 -18.99
N ALA A 435 -24.87 6.94 -18.99
CA ALA A 435 -23.57 7.04 -19.63
C ALA A 435 -22.51 6.17 -18.93
N VAL A 436 -22.58 6.08 -17.59
CA VAL A 436 -21.81 5.12 -16.79
C VAL A 436 -22.03 3.68 -17.27
N ALA A 437 -23.28 3.29 -17.52
CA ALA A 437 -23.59 1.95 -18.01
C ALA A 437 -22.91 1.66 -19.36
N GLN A 438 -22.86 2.64 -20.26
CA GLN A 438 -22.19 2.51 -21.56
C GLN A 438 -20.66 2.43 -21.41
N ALA A 439 -20.09 3.17 -20.47
CA ALA A 439 -18.66 3.18 -20.22
C ALA A 439 -18.16 1.82 -19.67
N LEU A 440 -18.96 1.10 -18.87
CA LEU A 440 -18.62 -0.26 -18.40
C LEU A 440 -18.35 -1.25 -19.54
N GLU A 441 -18.99 -1.06 -20.69
CA GLU A 441 -18.79 -1.94 -21.85
C GLU A 441 -17.41 -1.82 -22.51
N ILE A 442 -16.56 -0.87 -22.08
CA ILE A 442 -15.21 -0.71 -22.64
C ILE A 442 -14.31 -1.91 -22.35
N ILE A 443 -14.51 -2.59 -21.23
CA ILE A 443 -13.72 -3.78 -20.83
C ILE A 443 -13.96 -4.92 -21.81
N PRO A 444 -15.19 -5.43 -22.02
CA PRO A 444 -15.44 -6.47 -23.03
C PRO A 444 -15.12 -5.97 -24.45
N ARG A 445 -15.30 -4.69 -24.76
CA ARG A 445 -14.89 -4.11 -26.05
C ARG A 445 -13.40 -4.28 -26.29
N THR A 446 -12.60 -3.98 -25.28
CA THR A 446 -11.14 -4.03 -25.34
C THR A 446 -10.65 -5.49 -25.41
N LEU A 447 -11.27 -6.40 -24.66
CA LEU A 447 -10.99 -7.84 -24.78
C LEU A 447 -11.25 -8.35 -26.20
N ALA A 448 -12.40 -7.99 -26.79
CA ALA A 448 -12.73 -8.34 -28.17
C ALA A 448 -11.76 -7.72 -29.20
N GLN A 449 -11.27 -6.51 -28.93
CA GLN A 449 -10.32 -5.83 -29.80
C GLN A 449 -8.95 -6.50 -29.75
N ASN A 450 -8.47 -6.84 -28.56
CA ASN A 450 -7.14 -7.43 -28.37
C ASN A 450 -7.06 -8.87 -28.91
N CYS A 451 -8.18 -9.61 -28.97
CA CYS A 451 -8.25 -10.91 -29.63
C CYS A 451 -8.49 -10.84 -31.15
N GLY A 452 -8.65 -9.63 -31.73
CA GLY A 452 -8.87 -9.44 -33.16
C GLY A 452 -10.30 -9.77 -33.64
N ALA A 453 -11.25 -9.95 -32.72
CA ALA A 453 -12.65 -10.18 -33.05
C ALA A 453 -13.34 -8.91 -33.54
N ASN A 454 -14.44 -9.07 -34.28
CA ASN A 454 -15.27 -7.94 -34.70
C ASN A 454 -16.06 -7.39 -33.50
N THR A 455 -15.54 -6.32 -32.91
CA THR A 455 -16.05 -5.65 -31.70
C THR A 455 -17.54 -5.27 -31.79
N ILE A 456 -18.01 -4.82 -32.96
CA ILE A 456 -19.40 -4.39 -33.13
C ILE A 456 -20.35 -5.59 -33.06
N ARG A 457 -20.02 -6.67 -33.79
CA ARG A 457 -20.85 -7.87 -33.83
C ARG A 457 -20.86 -8.59 -32.48
N THR A 458 -19.70 -8.75 -31.85
CA THR A 458 -19.58 -9.44 -30.56
C THR A 458 -20.29 -8.68 -29.45
N LEU A 459 -20.10 -7.36 -29.31
CA LEU A 459 -20.80 -6.57 -28.29
C LEU A 459 -22.31 -6.56 -28.48
N THR A 460 -22.79 -6.46 -29.73
CA THR A 460 -24.23 -6.46 -29.99
C THR A 460 -24.87 -7.78 -29.59
N ALA A 461 -24.23 -8.91 -29.92
CA ALA A 461 -24.69 -10.24 -29.51
C ALA A 461 -24.58 -10.43 -27.98
N LEU A 462 -23.54 -9.90 -27.34
CA LEU A 462 -23.34 -9.97 -25.90
C LEU A 462 -24.42 -9.18 -25.14
N ARG A 463 -24.71 -7.95 -25.57
CA ARG A 463 -25.82 -7.14 -25.04
C ARG A 463 -27.16 -7.87 -25.13
N ALA A 464 -27.43 -8.54 -26.25
CA ALA A 464 -28.68 -9.29 -26.43
C ALA A 464 -28.80 -10.47 -25.44
N ARG A 465 -27.70 -11.18 -25.15
CA ARG A 465 -27.69 -12.25 -24.14
C ARG A 465 -27.92 -11.73 -22.72
N HIS A 466 -27.26 -10.62 -22.36
CA HIS A 466 -27.44 -9.98 -21.05
C HIS A 466 -28.84 -9.39 -20.88
N ALA A 467 -29.42 -8.81 -21.93
CA ALA A 467 -30.81 -8.35 -21.93
C ALA A 467 -31.82 -9.50 -21.76
N ALA A 468 -31.47 -10.72 -22.20
CA ALA A 468 -32.26 -11.93 -21.97
C ALA A 468 -32.08 -12.53 -20.56
N GLY A 469 -31.23 -11.93 -19.71
CA GLY A 469 -31.04 -12.32 -18.31
C GLY A 469 -29.80 -13.19 -18.02
N ALA A 470 -28.91 -13.41 -18.99
CA ALA A 470 -27.65 -14.12 -18.74
C ALA A 470 -26.65 -13.20 -18.01
N SER A 471 -26.23 -13.56 -16.79
CA SER A 471 -25.26 -12.78 -16.00
C SER A 471 -23.80 -13.23 -16.16
N SER A 472 -23.56 -14.47 -16.56
CA SER A 472 -22.23 -15.10 -16.67
C SER A 472 -21.66 -15.14 -18.09
N ALA A 473 -22.41 -14.65 -19.09
CA ALA A 473 -21.95 -14.63 -20.48
C ALA A 473 -20.83 -13.57 -20.65
N GLY A 474 -19.64 -14.00 -21.04
CA GLY A 474 -18.49 -13.13 -21.27
C GLY A 474 -17.85 -13.37 -22.64
N ILE A 475 -16.70 -12.76 -22.86
CA ILE A 475 -15.90 -12.95 -24.07
C ILE A 475 -14.69 -13.80 -23.70
N ASP A 476 -14.50 -14.90 -24.42
CA ASP A 476 -13.26 -15.65 -24.36
C ASP A 476 -12.14 -14.84 -25.03
N GLY A 477 -11.12 -14.48 -24.27
CA GLY A 477 -10.03 -13.65 -24.77
C GLY A 477 -9.06 -14.36 -25.72
N GLU A 478 -9.15 -15.69 -25.86
CA GLU A 478 -8.34 -16.44 -26.83
C GLU A 478 -9.04 -16.57 -28.18
N THR A 479 -10.31 -16.98 -28.18
CA THR A 479 -11.07 -17.23 -29.42
C THR A 479 -11.87 -16.02 -29.90
N GLY A 480 -12.21 -15.09 -29.00
CA GLY A 480 -13.10 -13.96 -29.27
C GLY A 480 -14.58 -14.33 -29.36
N GLU A 481 -14.95 -15.56 -29.00
CA GLU A 481 -16.33 -16.02 -28.97
C GLU A 481 -17.04 -15.71 -27.64
N ILE A 482 -18.37 -15.68 -27.67
CA ILE A 482 -19.18 -15.43 -26.47
C ILE A 482 -19.46 -16.76 -25.78
N VAL A 483 -18.88 -16.94 -24.60
CA VAL A 483 -18.95 -18.19 -23.81
C VAL A 483 -19.50 -17.87 -22.42
N ASP A 484 -20.11 -18.87 -21.78
CA ASP A 484 -20.44 -18.77 -20.35
C ASP A 484 -19.16 -18.94 -19.53
N MET A 485 -18.78 -17.88 -18.81
CA MET A 485 -17.54 -17.82 -18.04
C MET A 485 -17.58 -18.75 -16.83
N ALA A 486 -18.77 -19.05 -16.28
CA ALA A 486 -18.92 -19.99 -15.19
C ALA A 486 -18.59 -21.42 -15.64
N VAL A 487 -19.00 -21.79 -16.86
CA VAL A 487 -18.71 -23.11 -17.46
C VAL A 487 -17.23 -23.24 -17.82
N ARG A 488 -16.60 -22.14 -18.26
CA ARG A 488 -15.17 -22.10 -18.59
C ARG A 488 -14.27 -21.89 -17.37
N ALA A 489 -14.86 -21.78 -16.18
CA ALA A 489 -14.18 -21.55 -14.90
C ALA A 489 -13.27 -20.31 -14.87
N ILE A 490 -13.67 -19.24 -15.57
CA ILE A 490 -12.98 -17.95 -15.51
C ILE A 490 -13.66 -17.09 -14.46
N TRP A 491 -13.07 -17.11 -13.26
CA TRP A 491 -13.57 -16.39 -12.09
C TRP A 491 -12.60 -15.28 -11.68
N GLU A 492 -13.16 -14.22 -11.13
CA GLU A 492 -12.41 -13.13 -10.50
C GLU A 492 -12.93 -12.89 -9.07
N PRO A 493 -12.08 -12.47 -8.12
CA PRO A 493 -12.53 -12.09 -6.79
C PRO A 493 -13.45 -10.87 -6.83
N LEU A 494 -14.55 -10.90 -6.06
CA LEU A 494 -15.47 -9.78 -5.95
C LEU A 494 -14.76 -8.50 -5.47
N ALA A 495 -13.78 -8.63 -4.55
CA ALA A 495 -13.02 -7.50 -4.02
C ALA A 495 -12.33 -6.69 -5.12
N VAL A 496 -11.78 -7.35 -6.14
CA VAL A 496 -11.13 -6.68 -7.28
C VAL A 496 -12.16 -5.89 -8.06
N LYS A 497 -13.30 -6.48 -8.45
CA LYS A 497 -14.35 -5.76 -9.20
C LYS A 497 -14.99 -4.62 -8.40
N MET A 498 -15.23 -4.83 -7.10
CA MET A 498 -15.73 -3.77 -6.24
C MET A 498 -14.75 -2.60 -6.18
N GLN A 499 -13.45 -2.88 -6.04
CA GLN A 499 -12.44 -1.84 -6.05
C GLN A 499 -12.28 -1.22 -7.44
N VAL A 500 -12.41 -1.97 -8.54
CA VAL A 500 -12.36 -1.41 -9.90
C VAL A 500 -13.51 -0.43 -10.12
N CYS A 501 -14.71 -0.81 -9.71
CA CYS A 501 -15.86 0.07 -9.71
C CYS A 501 -15.68 1.22 -8.71
N ALA A 502 -15.16 1.00 -7.51
CA ALA A 502 -15.02 2.06 -6.50
C ALA A 502 -13.89 3.05 -6.83
N ALA A 503 -12.72 2.60 -7.29
CA ALA A 503 -11.59 3.43 -7.67
C ALA A 503 -11.88 4.29 -8.90
N GLY A 504 -12.81 3.86 -9.75
CA GLY A 504 -13.36 4.71 -10.81
C GLY A 504 -14.20 5.90 -10.29
N TYR A 505 -14.59 5.92 -9.00
CA TYR A 505 -15.65 6.80 -8.49
C TYR A 505 -15.48 7.36 -7.06
N TYR A 506 -14.60 6.81 -6.20
CA TYR A 506 -14.54 7.14 -4.77
C TYR A 506 -13.30 7.96 -4.40
N ILE A 507 -13.56 8.99 -3.60
CA ILE A 507 -12.64 9.78 -2.77
C ILE A 507 -13.26 9.79 -1.38
N ASP A 508 -12.39 9.68 -0.39
CA ASP A 508 -12.69 9.67 1.03
C ASP A 508 -13.47 10.90 1.52
N GLY A 509 -14.46 10.63 2.38
CA GLY A 509 -15.37 11.59 2.98
C GLY A 509 -14.89 12.21 4.30
N GLU A 510 -13.75 11.79 4.86
CA GLU A 510 -13.31 12.26 6.19
C GLU A 510 -12.06 13.15 6.20
N THR A 511 -11.18 13.08 5.19
CA THR A 511 -9.83 13.68 5.28
C THR A 511 -9.59 14.95 4.46
N GLY A 512 -10.47 15.30 3.53
CA GLY A 512 -10.39 16.59 2.84
C GLY A 512 -9.11 16.87 2.04
N GLU A 513 -8.28 15.86 1.72
CA GLU A 513 -7.12 15.97 0.83
C GLU A 513 -7.20 14.96 -0.35
N ILE A 514 -7.73 15.46 -1.50
CA ILE A 514 -7.47 15.23 -2.95
C ILE A 514 -7.30 13.76 -3.44
N VAL A 515 -7.96 13.22 -4.49
CA VAL A 515 -8.23 13.78 -5.83
C VAL A 515 -9.38 13.03 -6.53
N ASP A 516 -10.51 13.72 -6.76
CA ASP A 516 -11.53 13.30 -7.71
C ASP A 516 -10.96 13.44 -9.12
N MET A 517 -11.00 12.41 -9.95
CA MET A 517 -10.67 12.64 -11.35
C MET A 517 -11.82 13.34 -12.09
N ALA A 518 -13.07 13.17 -11.64
CA ALA A 518 -14.19 13.94 -12.18
C ALA A 518 -14.24 15.38 -11.62
N LEU A 519 -13.77 15.68 -10.40
CA LEU A 519 -13.56 17.09 -9.96
C LEU A 519 -12.26 17.70 -10.49
N CYS A 520 -11.12 17.01 -10.53
CA CYS A 520 -9.90 17.63 -11.06
C CYS A 520 -9.93 17.74 -12.57
N ALA A 521 -10.59 16.82 -13.29
CA ALA A 521 -10.78 16.98 -14.72
C ALA A 521 -11.87 17.99 -15.06
N ILE A 522 -12.86 18.24 -14.21
CA ILE A 522 -14.02 19.06 -14.55
C ILE A 522 -14.13 20.34 -13.69
N TRP A 523 -13.14 20.65 -12.86
CA TRP A 523 -13.09 21.91 -12.11
C TRP A 523 -11.80 22.67 -12.43
N GLU A 524 -11.91 23.99 -12.44
CA GLU A 524 -10.80 24.93 -12.66
C GLU A 524 -9.60 24.67 -11.72
N PRO A 525 -8.39 25.11 -12.09
CA PRO A 525 -7.16 24.52 -11.60
C PRO A 525 -6.96 24.76 -10.11
N LEU A 526 -7.00 23.67 -9.34
CA LEU A 526 -6.42 23.56 -7.99
C LEU A 526 -4.88 23.57 -8.02
N ALA A 527 -4.27 24.23 -9.01
CA ALA A 527 -2.84 24.54 -9.05
C ALA A 527 -2.40 25.45 -7.88
N VAL A 528 -3.34 26.12 -7.21
CA VAL A 528 -3.02 27.02 -6.09
C VAL A 528 -2.77 26.28 -4.77
N LYS A 529 -3.30 25.08 -4.52
CA LYS A 529 -2.98 24.35 -3.26
C LYS A 529 -1.72 23.50 -3.36
N MET A 530 -1.38 22.98 -4.54
CA MET A 530 -0.17 22.15 -4.71
C MET A 530 1.13 22.97 -4.81
N GLN A 531 1.08 24.23 -5.27
CA GLN A 531 2.27 25.11 -5.27
C GLN A 531 2.58 25.78 -3.92
N VAL A 532 1.64 25.78 -2.96
CA VAL A 532 1.86 26.38 -1.63
C VAL A 532 2.69 25.47 -0.71
N ARG A 533 2.94 24.20 -1.08
CA ARG A 533 3.83 23.30 -0.32
C ARG A 533 5.32 23.41 -0.69
N ALA A 534 5.73 24.35 -1.54
CA ALA A 534 7.09 24.37 -2.12
C ALA A 534 7.95 25.63 -1.85
N ALA A 535 7.58 26.54 -0.95
CA ALA A 535 8.49 27.62 -0.54
C ALA A 535 8.24 28.05 0.91
N GLY A 536 8.81 27.29 1.85
CA GLY A 536 8.81 27.64 3.26
C GLY A 536 10.03 28.49 3.62
N TYR A 537 10.05 29.77 3.24
CA TYR A 537 10.96 30.76 3.84
C TYR A 537 10.35 32.16 3.75
N TYR A 538 10.46 32.92 4.84
CA TYR A 538 10.20 34.36 4.89
C TYR A 538 11.39 35.07 5.55
N ILE A 539 11.63 36.33 5.17
CA ILE A 539 12.69 37.20 5.71
C ILE A 539 12.05 38.14 6.72
N ASP A 540 12.40 38.00 8.00
CA ASP A 540 11.92 38.86 9.08
C ASP A 540 12.39 40.31 8.88
N GLY A 541 11.43 41.23 8.79
CA GLY A 541 11.67 42.65 8.45
C GLY A 541 12.37 43.46 9.54
N TYR A 542 12.56 42.91 10.75
CA TYR A 542 13.30 43.58 11.83
C TYR A 542 14.76 43.13 11.95
N THR A 543 15.13 41.94 11.47
CA THR A 543 16.47 41.35 11.70
C THR A 543 17.17 40.84 10.44
N GLY A 544 16.45 40.59 9.34
CA GLY A 544 17.04 40.27 8.03
C GLY A 544 17.52 38.82 7.81
N GLU A 545 17.20 37.87 8.70
CA GLU A 545 17.57 36.46 8.54
C GLU A 545 16.45 35.59 7.92
N ILE A 546 16.85 34.48 7.29
CA ILE A 546 15.98 33.50 6.61
C ILE A 546 15.71 32.33 7.57
N VAL A 547 14.45 32.04 7.89
CA VAL A 547 14.07 30.97 8.85
C VAL A 547 13.13 29.93 8.20
N ASP A 548 13.40 28.63 8.47
CA ASP A 548 12.66 27.44 8.02
C ASP A 548 11.56 27.03 9.02
N MET A 549 10.45 26.43 8.55
CA MET A 549 9.39 25.90 9.42
C MET A 549 9.13 24.40 9.16
N ALA A 550 9.74 23.54 9.97
CA ALA A 550 9.22 22.21 10.26
C ALA A 550 9.50 21.82 11.72
N VAL A 551 8.48 21.24 12.37
CA VAL A 551 8.47 20.64 13.73
C VAL A 551 8.22 21.60 14.92
N ARG A 552 6.94 21.87 15.20
CA ARG A 552 6.37 22.00 16.57
C ARG A 552 4.85 22.24 16.56
N ALA A 553 4.04 21.27 16.09
CA ALA A 553 2.58 21.29 16.35
C ALA A 553 1.86 19.96 16.06
N ILE A 554 2.44 18.78 16.34
CA ILE A 554 1.66 17.54 16.43
C ILE A 554 2.27 16.67 17.53
N TRP A 555 1.74 16.79 18.75
CA TRP A 555 1.66 15.73 19.78
C TRP A 555 0.54 16.14 20.76
N GLU A 556 -0.61 15.45 20.60
CA GLU A 556 -1.76 15.24 21.51
C GLU A 556 -2.67 16.41 21.99
N PRO A 557 -3.99 16.15 22.25
CA PRO A 557 -4.65 14.84 22.38
C PRO A 557 -5.87 14.59 21.47
N LEU A 558 -5.90 13.40 20.86
CA LEU A 558 -7.11 12.71 20.41
C LEU A 558 -7.36 11.52 21.37
N ALA A 559 -7.63 11.86 22.64
CA ALA A 559 -8.04 10.92 23.68
C ALA A 559 -9.46 11.18 24.20
N LEU A 560 -10.33 11.85 23.40
CA LEU A 560 -11.69 12.15 23.82
C LEU A 560 -12.69 12.08 22.65
N LYS A 561 -12.91 10.85 22.15
CA LYS A 561 -14.20 10.43 21.57
C LYS A 561 -14.35 8.90 21.56
N MET A 562 -14.09 8.30 22.72
CA MET A 562 -14.68 7.02 23.11
C MET A 562 -15.24 7.20 24.52
N GLN A 563 -16.52 7.59 24.61
CA GLN A 563 -17.46 7.53 25.74
C GLN A 563 -18.36 8.79 25.75
N VAL A 564 -19.38 8.80 24.88
CA VAL A 564 -20.65 9.45 25.19
C VAL A 564 -21.74 8.43 24.90
N ARG A 565 -21.96 7.53 25.85
CA ARG A 565 -23.23 6.84 26.08
C ARG A 565 -23.56 7.07 27.56
N ALA A 566 -24.80 7.53 27.78
CA ALA A 566 -25.44 7.88 29.05
C ALA A 566 -25.15 9.28 29.62
N ALA A 567 -26.03 10.23 29.32
CA ALA A 567 -26.29 11.40 30.17
C ALA A 567 -27.77 11.36 30.58
N GLY A 568 -28.01 11.30 31.90
CA GLY A 568 -29.34 11.36 32.50
C GLY A 568 -29.67 12.80 32.90
N TYR A 569 -30.95 13.16 32.82
CA TYR A 569 -31.45 14.47 33.23
C TYR A 569 -31.85 14.47 34.71
N TYR A 570 -31.78 15.63 35.37
CA TYR A 570 -32.50 15.86 36.63
C TYR A 570 -33.43 17.08 36.51
N ILE A 571 -34.47 17.08 37.33
CA ILE A 571 -35.48 18.14 37.43
C ILE A 571 -35.15 18.99 38.64
N ASP A 572 -35.01 20.30 38.43
CA ASP A 572 -34.77 21.25 39.51
C ASP A 572 -36.08 21.51 40.30
N GLY A 573 -36.01 21.39 41.62
CA GLY A 573 -37.18 21.30 42.52
C GLY A 573 -37.91 22.62 42.77
N GLU A 574 -37.36 23.76 42.36
CA GLU A 574 -38.00 25.07 42.55
C GLU A 574 -38.66 25.62 41.27
N THR A 575 -38.30 25.11 40.08
CA THR A 575 -38.81 25.60 38.79
C THR A 575 -39.43 24.52 37.91
N GLY A 576 -39.20 23.23 38.20
CA GLY A 576 -39.88 22.11 37.54
C GLY A 576 -39.42 21.81 36.11
N GLU A 577 -38.34 22.42 35.61
CA GLU A 577 -37.79 22.15 34.27
C GLU A 577 -36.63 21.14 34.28
N ILE A 578 -36.51 20.39 33.18
CA ILE A 578 -35.49 19.35 32.93
C ILE A 578 -34.27 20.03 32.28
N VAL A 579 -33.09 19.98 32.90
CA VAL A 579 -31.88 20.66 32.41
C VAL A 579 -30.71 19.69 32.19
N ASP A 580 -29.96 19.91 31.10
CA ASP A 580 -28.78 19.16 30.66
C ASP A 580 -27.46 19.85 31.13
N MET A 581 -26.50 19.11 31.68
CA MET A 581 -25.26 19.66 32.29
C MET A 581 -24.07 19.63 31.31
N ALA A 582 -23.88 20.66 30.48
CA ALA A 582 -22.59 20.87 29.79
C ALA A 582 -22.30 22.30 29.23
N VAL A 583 -22.84 23.39 29.76
CA VAL A 583 -22.43 24.76 29.35
C VAL A 583 -22.36 25.72 30.53
N ARG A 584 -21.20 25.79 31.20
CA ARG A 584 -20.81 26.90 32.10
C ARG A 584 -19.32 26.79 32.48
N ALA A 585 -18.41 27.18 31.58
CA ALA A 585 -17.00 27.38 31.97
C ALA A 585 -16.13 28.25 31.03
N ILE A 586 -16.57 28.72 29.84
CA ILE A 586 -15.63 29.38 28.90
C ILE A 586 -16.12 30.75 28.37
N TRP A 587 -17.19 31.34 28.91
CA TRP A 587 -17.68 32.64 28.41
C TRP A 587 -17.81 33.68 29.53
N GLU A 588 -16.71 34.41 29.78
CA GLU A 588 -16.60 35.77 30.36
C GLU A 588 -15.09 36.05 30.51
N PRO A 589 -14.40 36.72 29.54
CA PRO A 589 -14.58 38.14 29.21
C PRO A 589 -14.25 38.50 27.74
N LEU A 590 -15.23 38.83 26.89
CA LEU A 590 -14.94 39.40 25.56
C LEU A 590 -16.06 40.28 24.99
N ALA A 591 -16.78 40.99 25.85
CA ALA A 591 -17.92 41.84 25.47
C ALA A 591 -17.77 43.33 25.84
N LEU A 592 -16.54 43.86 26.00
CA LEU A 592 -16.35 45.28 26.34
C LEU A 592 -15.15 45.96 25.64
N LYS A 593 -14.85 45.57 24.40
CA LYS A 593 -13.85 46.24 23.53
C LYS A 593 -14.31 46.46 22.08
N MET A 594 -15.60 46.76 21.89
CA MET A 594 -16.09 47.31 20.62
C MET A 594 -17.01 48.50 20.89
N GLN A 595 -16.39 49.66 21.13
CA GLN A 595 -16.83 50.99 20.73
C GLN A 595 -15.85 52.00 21.36
N VAL A 596 -15.43 53.02 20.57
CA VAL A 596 -14.42 54.05 20.88
C VAL A 596 -12.97 53.61 20.60
N ARG A 597 -12.21 54.15 19.64
CA ARG A 597 -12.48 55.10 18.54
C ARG A 597 -11.26 55.10 17.60
N ALA A 598 -11.50 55.46 16.35
CA ALA A 598 -10.50 56.16 15.55
C ALA A 598 -10.14 57.48 16.25
N ALA A 599 -8.89 57.63 16.68
CA ALA A 599 -8.16 58.89 16.92
C ALA A 599 -6.75 58.52 17.40
N GLY A 600 -5.71 59.06 16.76
CA GLY A 600 -4.30 58.74 17.05
C GLY A 600 -3.81 59.40 18.33
N TYR A 601 -3.24 58.59 19.23
CA TYR A 601 -2.49 58.95 20.43
C TYR A 601 -1.46 57.83 20.69
N TYR A 602 -0.31 58.15 21.30
CA TYR A 602 0.63 57.12 21.79
C TYR A 602 0.98 57.36 23.26
N ILE A 603 1.39 56.30 23.96
CA ILE A 603 1.75 56.31 25.37
C ILE A 603 3.26 56.17 25.48
N ASP A 604 3.90 57.10 26.19
CA ASP A 604 5.35 57.06 26.41
C ASP A 604 5.73 55.95 27.40
N GLY A 605 6.71 55.13 27.02
CA GLY A 605 7.00 53.83 27.63
C GLY A 605 7.71 53.89 28.97
N GLU A 606 8.22 55.04 29.41
CA GLU A 606 8.93 55.17 30.69
C GLU A 606 8.12 55.85 31.80
N THR A 607 7.09 56.64 31.48
CA THR A 607 6.26 57.36 32.48
C THR A 607 4.78 57.03 32.43
N GLY A 608 4.27 56.44 31.34
CA GLY A 608 2.91 55.90 31.27
C GLY A 608 1.77 56.91 31.08
N GLU A 609 2.06 58.17 30.75
CA GLU A 609 1.03 59.16 30.38
C GLU A 609 0.77 59.19 28.86
N ILE A 610 -0.48 59.51 28.47
CA ILE A 610 -0.91 59.65 27.06
C ILE A 610 -0.60 61.07 26.60
N VAL A 611 0.20 61.23 25.55
CA VAL A 611 0.52 62.54 24.95
C VAL A 611 -0.03 62.60 23.52
N ASP A 612 -0.62 63.74 23.16
CA ASP A 612 -1.23 63.99 21.85
C ASP A 612 -0.15 64.30 20.79
N MET A 613 -0.22 63.69 19.61
CA MET A 613 0.63 64.05 18.48
C MET A 613 -0.05 65.16 17.67
N ALA A 614 0.32 66.41 17.94
CA ALA A 614 0.13 67.51 16.99
C ALA A 614 1.36 67.66 16.09
#